data_AF-A0A938G8W8-F1
#
_entry.id   AF-A0A938G8W8-F1
#
_cell.length_a   1.000
_cell.length_b   1.000
_cell.length_c   1.000
_cell.angle_alpha   90.00
_cell.angle_beta   90.00
_cell.angle_gamma   90.00
#
_symmetry.space_group_name_H-M   'P 1'
#
loop_
_entity.id
_entity.type
_entity.pdbx_description
1 polymer ?
#
loop_
_entity_poly.entity_id
_entity_poly.type
_entity_poly.pdbx_seq_one_letter_code
_entity_poly.pdbx_strand_id
1 'polypeptide(L)'
;MLDASTRVVVVQFPHWASFAAALGRAARTAFEPIVQSVVEHVPLVEVTAPGVIVFATRGPSRYVGGDDRLAALVQSTVSGATHVAFGVGIADGRLAAGIAARHAIQSGEPLVVPPEASARWLATSSVRALLECVEVIGAVKGAAGVGVPGADDIASYRDVVSLLERLGLYRFGDVAALSEADLIARFGAFGRDLSR
;
A
#
# COMPACT_ATOMS: atom_id res chain seq x y z
N MET A 1 8.19 -7.13 22.89
CA MET A 1 9.08 -7.13 21.72
C MET A 1 8.25 -6.59 20.57
N LEU A 2 8.19 -5.25 20.44
CA LEU A 2 7.34 -4.57 19.47
C LEU A 2 7.77 -5.04 18.08
N ASP A 3 6.85 -5.66 17.34
CA ASP A 3 7.11 -6.15 16.00
C ASP A 3 7.50 -4.95 15.14
N ALA A 4 8.75 -4.89 14.68
CA ALA A 4 9.21 -3.77 13.88
C ALA A 4 8.35 -3.70 12.61
N SER A 5 7.73 -2.54 12.35
CA SER A 5 6.85 -2.36 11.20
C SER A 5 7.51 -2.89 9.94
N THR A 6 6.88 -3.86 9.29
CA THR A 6 7.48 -4.51 8.12
C THR A 6 7.60 -3.47 7.02
N ARG A 7 8.84 -3.27 6.56
CA ARG A 7 9.15 -2.37 5.47
C ARG A 7 8.86 -3.04 4.14
N VAL A 8 8.06 -2.38 3.31
CA VAL A 8 7.47 -2.97 2.11
C VAL A 8 7.64 -2.06 0.91
N VAL A 9 7.74 -2.69 -0.26
CA VAL A 9 7.57 -2.06 -1.57
C VAL A 9 6.12 -2.22 -1.99
N VAL A 10 5.54 -1.15 -2.52
CA VAL A 10 4.24 -1.15 -3.19
C VAL A 10 4.42 -0.63 -4.60
N VAL A 11 3.97 -1.39 -5.58
CA VAL A 11 3.77 -0.93 -6.96
C VAL A 11 2.28 -0.84 -7.22
N GLN A 12 1.79 0.35 -7.55
CA GLN A 12 0.36 0.60 -7.74
C GLN A 12 0.04 1.07 -9.15
N PHE A 13 -0.97 0.45 -9.76
CA PHE A 13 -1.54 0.80 -11.06
C PHE A 13 -2.97 1.34 -10.84
N PRO A 14 -3.14 2.65 -10.63
CA PRO A 14 -4.38 3.23 -10.09
C PRO A 14 -5.56 3.13 -11.08
N HIS A 15 -5.27 2.94 -12.37
CA HIS A 15 -6.27 2.79 -13.43
C HIS A 15 -6.33 1.37 -13.99
N TRP A 16 -5.74 0.38 -13.30
CA TRP A 16 -5.74 -1.00 -13.78
C TRP A 16 -7.15 -1.55 -13.94
N ALA A 17 -8.08 -1.27 -13.01
CA ALA A 17 -9.46 -1.75 -13.12
C ALA A 17 -10.16 -1.25 -14.39
N SER A 18 -9.99 0.03 -14.74
CA SER A 18 -10.54 0.62 -15.97
C SER A 18 -9.88 0.03 -17.21
N PHE A 19 -8.56 -0.15 -17.18
CA PHE A 19 -7.80 -0.77 -18.26
C PHE A 19 -8.23 -2.24 -18.47
N ALA A 20 -8.36 -3.01 -17.38
CA ALA A 20 -8.82 -4.39 -17.38
C ALA A 20 -10.25 -4.51 -17.92
N ALA A 21 -11.16 -3.61 -17.54
CA ALA A 21 -12.51 -3.57 -18.06
C ALA A 21 -12.54 -3.38 -19.59
N ALA A 22 -11.67 -2.50 -20.12
CA ALA A 22 -11.52 -2.30 -21.56
C ALA A 22 -10.94 -3.53 -22.29
N LEU A 23 -10.01 -4.25 -21.64
CA LEU A 23 -9.40 -5.48 -22.19
C LEU A 23 -10.29 -6.72 -22.09
N GLY A 24 -11.30 -6.71 -21.22
CA GLY A 24 -12.16 -7.87 -20.96
C GLY A 24 -11.34 -9.10 -20.55
N ARG A 25 -11.49 -10.22 -21.28
CA ARG A 25 -10.82 -11.49 -20.95
C ARG A 25 -9.28 -11.43 -21.03
N ALA A 26 -8.72 -10.49 -21.80
CA ALA A 26 -7.27 -10.36 -21.95
C ALA A 26 -6.59 -9.66 -20.75
N ALA A 27 -7.37 -9.06 -19.85
CA ALA A 27 -6.83 -8.35 -18.69
C ALA A 27 -5.96 -9.24 -17.79
N ARG A 28 -6.33 -10.51 -17.61
CA ARG A 28 -5.58 -11.46 -16.78
C ARG A 28 -4.17 -11.67 -17.30
N THR A 29 -4.05 -11.94 -18.59
CA THR A 29 -2.77 -12.17 -19.28
C THR A 29 -1.96 -10.89 -19.46
N ALA A 30 -2.57 -9.71 -19.33
CA ALA A 30 -1.86 -8.44 -19.45
C ALA A 30 -1.10 -8.05 -18.17
N PHE A 31 -1.58 -8.47 -16.99
CA PHE A 31 -0.90 -8.15 -15.72
C PHE A 31 0.25 -9.11 -15.40
N GLU A 32 0.11 -10.37 -15.81
CA GLU A 32 1.05 -11.44 -15.49
C GLU A 32 2.51 -11.15 -15.93
N PRO A 33 2.79 -10.64 -17.14
CA PRO A 33 4.16 -10.28 -17.54
C PRO A 33 4.77 -9.18 -16.67
N ILE A 34 3.96 -8.24 -16.20
CA ILE A 34 4.41 -7.16 -15.30
C ILE A 34 4.85 -7.76 -13.97
N VAL A 35 4.04 -8.64 -13.38
CA VAL A 35 4.38 -9.35 -12.14
C VAL A 35 5.65 -10.18 -12.34
N GLN A 36 5.73 -10.93 -13.44
CA GLN A 36 6.87 -11.79 -13.74
C GLN A 36 8.18 -11.00 -13.83
N SER A 37 8.16 -9.83 -14.49
CA SER A 37 9.34 -8.96 -14.58
C SER A 37 9.87 -8.55 -13.21
N VAL A 38 9.00 -8.29 -12.23
CA VAL A 38 9.41 -7.95 -10.86
C VAL A 38 9.96 -9.18 -10.12
N VAL A 39 9.32 -10.33 -10.29
CA VAL A 39 9.72 -11.60 -9.65
C VAL A 39 11.11 -12.07 -10.12
N GLU A 40 11.50 -11.76 -11.35
CA GLU A 40 12.86 -12.06 -11.87
C GLU A 40 13.99 -11.41 -11.06
N HIS A 41 13.70 -10.28 -10.40
CA HIS A 41 14.69 -9.52 -9.63
C HIS A 41 14.51 -9.63 -8.10
N VAL A 42 13.32 -10.03 -7.65
CA VAL A 42 12.91 -9.96 -6.24
C VAL A 42 12.26 -11.29 -5.82
N PRO A 43 12.94 -12.12 -5.01
CA PRO A 43 12.34 -13.34 -4.50
C PRO A 43 11.22 -13.01 -3.49
N LEU A 44 10.07 -13.68 -3.62
CA LEU A 44 8.88 -13.61 -2.74
C LEU A 44 8.04 -12.33 -2.88
N VAL A 45 7.34 -12.22 -4.01
CA VAL A 45 6.33 -11.17 -4.24
C VAL A 45 4.95 -11.62 -3.79
N GLU A 46 4.24 -10.80 -3.02
CA GLU A 46 2.81 -10.98 -2.77
C GLU A 46 2.00 -10.20 -3.81
N VAL A 47 1.23 -10.91 -4.63
CA VAL A 47 0.26 -10.30 -5.52
C VAL A 47 -1.13 -10.67 -5.04
N THR A 48 -1.86 -9.69 -4.52
CA THR A 48 -3.16 -9.95 -3.90
C THR A 48 -4.33 -9.62 -4.81
N ALA A 49 -4.16 -8.68 -5.74
CA ALA A 49 -5.11 -8.37 -6.80
C ALA A 49 -4.39 -7.78 -8.03
N PRO A 50 -4.93 -7.97 -9.26
CA PRO A 50 -4.42 -7.26 -10.43
C PRO A 50 -4.45 -5.74 -10.22
N GLY A 51 -3.32 -5.08 -10.43
CA GLY A 51 -3.15 -3.64 -10.24
C GLY A 51 -2.38 -3.23 -8.98
N VAL A 52 -2.02 -4.16 -8.09
CA VAL A 52 -1.14 -3.90 -6.94
C VAL A 52 -0.14 -5.04 -6.77
N ILE A 53 1.13 -4.69 -6.56
CA ILE A 53 2.21 -5.62 -6.20
C ILE A 53 2.78 -5.18 -4.86
N VAL A 54 2.89 -6.08 -3.88
CA VAL A 54 3.45 -5.78 -2.55
C VAL A 54 4.51 -6.81 -2.17
N PHE A 55 5.63 -6.39 -1.62
CA PHE A 55 6.62 -7.33 -1.07
C PHE A 55 7.52 -6.68 -0.01
N ALA A 56 8.13 -7.49 0.84
CA ALA A 56 9.02 -7.00 1.89
C ALA A 56 10.40 -6.57 1.33
N THR A 57 10.97 -5.48 1.84
CA THR A 57 12.27 -4.97 1.38
C THR A 57 13.47 -5.78 1.88
N ARG A 58 13.36 -6.46 3.04
CA ARG A 58 14.49 -6.97 3.83
C ARG A 58 15.49 -7.82 3.04
N GLY A 59 15.02 -8.72 2.18
CA GLY A 59 15.88 -9.53 1.30
C GLY A 59 16.42 -8.70 0.12
N PRO A 60 15.54 -8.24 -0.78
CA PRO A 60 15.90 -7.50 -1.99
C PRO A 60 16.82 -6.30 -1.74
N SER A 61 16.52 -5.46 -0.75
CA SER A 61 17.35 -4.28 -0.43
C SER A 61 18.77 -4.65 0.00
N ARG A 62 18.99 -5.81 0.63
CA ARG A 62 20.34 -6.26 0.99
C ARG A 62 21.15 -6.65 -0.24
N TYR A 63 20.53 -7.28 -1.23
CA TYR A 63 21.20 -7.71 -2.46
C TYR A 63 21.45 -6.54 -3.43
N VAL A 64 20.49 -5.62 -3.54
CA VAL A 64 20.55 -4.48 -4.47
C VAL A 64 21.34 -3.30 -3.89
N GLY A 65 21.55 -3.27 -2.57
CA GLY A 65 22.38 -2.29 -1.88
C GLY A 65 21.63 -1.06 -1.38
N GLY A 66 20.39 -1.25 -0.92
CA GLY A 66 19.56 -0.22 -0.27
C GLY A 66 18.18 -0.06 -0.91
N ASP A 67 17.27 0.59 -0.20
CA ASP A 67 15.89 0.80 -0.66
C ASP A 67 15.81 1.74 -1.86
N ASP A 68 16.64 2.79 -1.93
CA ASP A 68 16.65 3.70 -3.08
C ASP A 68 17.01 2.96 -4.38
N ARG A 69 18.00 2.07 -4.31
CA ARG A 69 18.40 1.25 -5.46
C ARG A 69 17.36 0.19 -5.79
N LEU A 70 16.71 -0.39 -4.78
CA LEU A 70 15.59 -1.31 -4.99
C LEU A 70 14.42 -0.59 -5.67
N ALA A 71 14.09 0.62 -5.24
CA ALA A 71 13.01 1.41 -5.81
C ALA A 71 13.31 1.77 -7.28
N ALA A 72 14.53 2.20 -7.58
CA ALA A 72 14.99 2.48 -8.94
C ALA A 72 14.98 1.22 -9.82
N LEU A 73 15.42 0.07 -9.29
CA LEU A 73 15.37 -1.20 -10.00
C LEU A 73 13.93 -1.56 -10.38
N VAL A 74 13.01 -1.56 -9.42
CA VAL A 74 11.59 -1.87 -9.64
C VAL A 74 10.96 -0.89 -10.63
N GLN A 75 11.24 0.41 -10.50
CA GLN A 75 10.77 1.43 -11.44
C GLN A 75 11.24 1.11 -12.87
N SER A 76 12.52 0.80 -13.05
CA SER A 76 13.10 0.50 -14.36
C SER A 76 12.51 -0.78 -14.98
N THR A 77 12.37 -1.83 -14.17
CA THR A 77 11.81 -3.12 -14.59
C THR A 77 10.37 -2.97 -15.06
N VAL A 78 9.52 -2.32 -14.24
CA VAL A 78 8.09 -2.16 -14.56
C VAL A 78 7.90 -1.22 -15.76
N SER A 79 8.70 -0.16 -15.88
CA SER A 79 8.68 0.73 -17.05
C SER A 79 9.04 0.01 -18.35
N GLY A 80 9.92 -1.00 -18.29
CA GLY A 80 10.26 -1.84 -19.44
C GLY A 80 9.16 -2.84 -19.81
N ALA A 81 8.33 -3.24 -18.85
CA ALA A 81 7.28 -4.25 -19.03
C ALA A 81 5.93 -3.66 -19.48
N THR A 82 5.66 -2.37 -19.23
CA THR A 82 4.37 -1.75 -19.54
C THR A 82 4.43 -0.25 -19.73
N HIS A 83 3.47 0.29 -20.51
CA HIS A 83 3.23 1.73 -20.67
C HIS A 83 2.08 2.23 -19.78
N VAL A 84 1.45 1.36 -18.99
CA VAL A 84 0.38 1.74 -18.08
C VAL A 84 0.97 2.55 -16.93
N ALA A 85 0.37 3.69 -16.61
CA ALA A 85 0.80 4.54 -15.50
C ALA A 85 0.81 3.77 -14.17
N PHE A 86 1.91 3.92 -13.44
CA PHE A 86 2.13 3.28 -12.15
C PHE A 86 3.01 4.15 -11.26
N GLY A 87 3.12 3.79 -9.98
CA GLY A 87 4.13 4.36 -9.10
C GLY A 87 4.66 3.34 -8.12
N VAL A 88 5.87 3.60 -7.63
CA VAL A 88 6.59 2.74 -6.70
C VAL A 88 6.82 3.50 -5.40
N GLY A 89 6.39 2.92 -4.29
CA GLY A 89 6.55 3.47 -2.96
C GLY A 89 7.21 2.47 -2.01
N ILE A 90 8.13 2.94 -1.19
CA ILE A 90 8.75 2.14 -0.11
C ILE A 90 8.57 2.86 1.21
N ALA A 91 8.04 2.16 2.21
CA ALA A 91 7.91 2.68 3.56
C ALA A 91 7.77 1.56 4.60
N ASP A 92 7.80 1.93 5.88
CA ASP A 92 7.42 1.03 6.96
C ASP A 92 5.89 0.97 7.01
N GLY A 93 5.33 -0.20 6.67
CA GLY A 93 3.89 -0.41 6.58
C GLY A 93 3.27 -0.11 5.20
N ARG A 94 2.21 -0.87 4.88
CA ARG A 94 1.54 -0.86 3.57
C ARG A 94 0.84 0.46 3.25
N LEU A 95 0.18 1.08 4.22
CA LEU A 95 -0.49 2.37 4.01
C LEU A 95 0.51 3.47 3.63
N ALA A 96 1.62 3.56 4.37
CA ALA A 96 2.67 4.54 4.07
C ALA A 96 3.27 4.31 2.68
N ALA A 97 3.59 3.05 2.34
CA ALA A 97 4.14 2.71 1.04
C ALA A 97 3.13 2.93 -0.11
N GLY A 98 1.84 2.67 0.12
CA GLY A 98 0.77 2.93 -0.84
C GLY A 98 0.58 4.41 -1.15
N ILE A 99 0.54 5.26 -0.12
CA ILE A 99 0.50 6.72 -0.35
C ILE A 99 1.78 7.18 -1.06
N ALA A 100 2.93 6.58 -0.75
CA ALA A 100 4.20 6.94 -1.39
C ALA A 100 4.17 6.58 -2.88
N ALA A 101 3.63 5.40 -3.22
CA ALA A 101 3.40 4.97 -4.60
C ALA A 101 2.44 5.93 -5.34
N ARG A 102 1.42 6.46 -4.66
CA ARG A 102 0.51 7.47 -5.24
C ARG A 102 1.19 8.80 -5.54
N HIS A 103 2.07 9.27 -4.65
CA HIS A 103 2.89 10.44 -4.96
C HIS A 103 3.85 10.15 -6.13
N ALA A 104 4.44 8.95 -6.17
CA ALA A 104 5.32 8.52 -7.25
C ALA A 104 4.64 8.54 -8.64
N ILE A 105 3.34 8.24 -8.71
CA ILE A 105 2.55 8.36 -9.96
C ILE A 105 2.56 9.81 -10.49
N GLN A 106 2.49 10.80 -9.59
CA GLN A 106 2.44 12.22 -9.98
C GLN A 106 3.81 12.74 -10.38
N SER A 107 4.87 12.33 -9.69
CA SER A 107 6.25 12.75 -9.99
C SER A 107 6.90 11.97 -11.14
N GLY A 108 6.43 10.76 -11.43
CA GLY A 108 7.08 9.82 -12.36
C GLY A 108 8.30 9.09 -11.78
N GLU A 109 8.74 9.49 -10.58
CA GLU A 109 9.88 8.92 -9.87
C GLU A 109 9.44 8.12 -8.64
N PRO A 110 10.15 7.03 -8.27
CA PRO A 110 9.84 6.24 -7.10
C PRO A 110 10.06 7.05 -5.80
N LEU A 111 9.26 6.79 -4.77
CA LEU A 111 9.36 7.48 -3.49
C LEU A 111 9.68 6.53 -2.34
N VAL A 112 10.82 6.77 -1.67
CA VAL A 112 11.23 6.04 -0.47
C VAL A 112 11.03 6.94 0.76
N VAL A 113 10.10 6.55 1.64
CA VAL A 113 9.95 7.19 2.95
C VAL A 113 11.09 6.70 3.84
N PRO A 114 11.88 7.59 4.49
CA PRO A 114 12.99 7.17 5.33
C PRO A 114 12.57 6.15 6.40
N PRO A 115 13.45 5.20 6.78
CA PRO A 115 13.18 4.26 7.87
C PRO A 115 12.75 5.00 9.14
N GLU A 116 11.77 4.44 9.83
CA GLU A 116 11.16 4.94 11.06
C GLU A 116 10.45 6.30 10.93
N ALA A 117 10.38 6.87 9.72
CA ALA A 117 9.71 8.14 9.46
C ALA A 117 8.25 7.98 9.02
N SER A 118 7.76 6.76 8.79
CA SER A 118 6.39 6.49 8.30
C SER A 118 5.32 7.16 9.14
N ALA A 119 5.40 7.09 10.48
CA ALA A 119 4.38 7.69 11.36
C ALA A 119 4.31 9.22 11.19
N ARG A 120 5.46 9.90 11.23
CA ARG A 120 5.54 11.35 11.01
C ARG A 120 5.08 11.74 9.61
N TRP A 121 5.41 10.93 8.61
CA TRP A 121 5.03 11.15 7.23
C TRP A 121 3.51 11.01 7.04
N LEU A 122 2.93 9.92 7.58
CA LEU A 122 1.48 9.68 7.59
C LEU A 122 0.72 10.75 8.35
N ALA A 123 1.26 11.30 9.44
CA ALA A 123 0.58 12.29 10.28
C ALA A 123 0.02 13.49 9.48
N THR A 124 0.68 13.87 8.39
CA THR A 124 0.26 14.97 7.52
C THR A 124 -0.73 14.55 6.42
N SER A 125 -0.86 13.25 6.15
CA SER A 125 -1.73 12.71 5.11
C SER A 125 -3.19 12.70 5.53
N SER A 126 -4.08 12.88 4.56
CA SER A 126 -5.53 12.82 4.81
C SER A 126 -5.99 11.40 5.10
N VAL A 127 -6.93 11.24 6.03
CA VAL A 127 -7.59 9.95 6.31
C VAL A 127 -8.28 9.34 5.08
N ARG A 128 -8.61 10.16 4.07
CA ARG A 128 -9.13 9.70 2.77
C ARG A 128 -8.19 8.75 2.05
N ALA A 129 -6.89 8.79 2.34
CA ALA A 129 -5.92 7.87 1.79
C ALA A 129 -6.23 6.39 2.12
N LEU A 130 -7.00 6.11 3.17
CA LEU A 130 -7.50 4.77 3.47
C LEU A 130 -8.33 4.19 2.31
N LEU A 131 -9.19 5.01 1.69
CA LEU A 131 -9.98 4.59 0.53
C LEU A 131 -9.11 4.40 -0.71
N GLU A 132 -8.11 5.25 -0.86
CA GLU A 132 -7.23 5.25 -2.03
C GLU A 132 -6.22 4.09 -2.02
N CYS A 133 -5.95 3.55 -0.83
CA CYS A 133 -4.99 2.47 -0.61
C CYS A 133 -5.66 1.18 -0.13
N VAL A 134 -7.00 1.05 -0.20
CA VAL A 134 -7.73 -0.11 0.32
C VAL A 134 -7.22 -1.44 -0.25
N GLU A 135 -6.93 -1.50 -1.55
CA GLU A 135 -6.36 -2.68 -2.22
C GLU A 135 -4.94 -3.01 -1.73
N VAL A 136 -4.16 -1.98 -1.38
CA VAL A 136 -2.80 -2.14 -0.84
C VAL A 136 -2.84 -2.66 0.59
N ILE A 137 -3.78 -2.16 1.40
CA ILE A 137 -3.94 -2.53 2.81
C ILE A 137 -4.56 -3.93 2.93
N GLY A 138 -5.60 -4.22 2.15
CA GLY A 138 -6.31 -5.51 2.12
C GLY A 138 -5.51 -6.67 1.52
N ALA A 139 -4.31 -6.41 1.00
CA ALA A 139 -3.47 -7.39 0.33
C ALA A 139 -2.92 -8.53 1.25
N VAL A 140 -3.35 -8.67 2.51
CA VAL A 140 -2.79 -9.59 3.54
C VAL A 140 -3.40 -11.00 3.54
N LYS A 141 -4.14 -11.43 2.50
CA LYS A 141 -4.74 -12.78 2.48
C LYS A 141 -3.75 -13.97 2.39
N GLY A 142 -2.44 -13.76 2.50
CA GLY A 142 -1.41 -14.75 2.15
C GLY A 142 -0.73 -15.56 3.26
N ALA A 143 -0.58 -15.08 4.51
CA ALA A 143 0.41 -15.73 5.41
C ALA A 143 0.08 -15.83 6.91
N ALA A 144 -1.08 -15.38 7.39
CA ALA A 144 -1.62 -15.74 8.70
C ALA A 144 -3.07 -15.22 8.76
N GLY A 145 -4.03 -16.15 8.85
CA GLY A 145 -5.44 -15.80 8.96
C GLY A 145 -5.74 -15.01 10.22
N VAL A 146 -5.72 -13.68 10.11
CA VAL A 146 -6.46 -12.74 10.96
C VAL A 146 -6.91 -11.55 10.08
N GLY A 147 -7.52 -11.85 8.93
CA GLY A 147 -8.34 -10.86 8.25
C GLY A 147 -9.67 -10.76 8.99
N VAL A 148 -10.05 -9.56 9.44
CA VAL A 148 -11.39 -9.32 9.99
C VAL A 148 -12.42 -9.71 8.92
N PRO A 149 -13.36 -10.62 9.18
CA PRO A 149 -14.49 -10.84 8.28
C PRO A 149 -15.25 -9.52 8.12
N GLY A 150 -15.18 -8.88 6.95
CA GLY A 150 -15.77 -7.57 6.66
C GLY A 150 -14.80 -6.43 6.36
N ALA A 151 -13.48 -6.63 6.49
CA ALA A 151 -12.46 -5.67 6.00
C ALA A 151 -12.28 -5.71 4.47
N ASP A 152 -13.01 -6.58 3.78
CA ASP A 152 -13.02 -6.68 2.31
C ASP A 152 -14.05 -5.73 1.66
N ASP A 153 -14.81 -4.95 2.45
CA ASP A 153 -15.83 -4.03 1.91
C ASP A 153 -15.31 -2.60 1.90
N ILE A 154 -15.08 -2.05 0.70
CA ILE A 154 -14.80 -0.62 0.48
C ILE A 154 -15.87 0.26 1.15
N ALA A 155 -17.11 -0.23 1.28
CA ALA A 155 -18.16 0.48 2.02
C ALA A 155 -17.80 0.66 3.51
N SER A 156 -17.18 -0.34 4.15
CA SER A 156 -16.71 -0.24 5.54
C SER A 156 -15.64 0.85 5.70
N TYR A 157 -14.65 0.88 4.79
CA TYR A 157 -13.65 1.97 4.79
C TYR A 157 -14.28 3.34 4.53
N ARG A 158 -15.30 3.42 3.68
CA ARG A 158 -16.02 4.67 3.40
C ARG A 158 -16.75 5.16 4.63
N ASP A 159 -17.40 4.26 5.35
CA ASP A 159 -18.10 4.59 6.59
C ASP A 159 -17.13 5.07 7.67
N VAL A 160 -15.96 4.41 7.80
CA VAL A 160 -14.93 4.86 8.73
C VAL A 160 -14.39 6.24 8.35
N VAL A 161 -14.01 6.47 7.09
CA VAL A 161 -13.51 7.77 6.64
C VAL A 161 -14.57 8.86 6.83
N SER A 162 -15.82 8.57 6.47
CA SER A 162 -16.96 9.48 6.68
C SER A 162 -17.15 9.81 8.17
N LEU A 163 -17.04 8.82 9.05
CA LEU A 163 -17.14 9.04 10.50
C LEU A 163 -15.97 9.87 11.04
N LEU A 164 -14.73 9.58 10.63
CA LEU A 164 -13.55 10.37 11.00
C LEU A 164 -13.70 11.84 10.56
N GLU A 165 -14.09 12.08 9.30
CA GLU A 165 -14.33 13.42 8.75
C GLU A 165 -15.46 14.15 9.51
N ARG A 166 -16.53 13.45 9.91
CA ARG A 166 -17.63 14.01 10.73
C ARG A 166 -17.23 14.33 12.16
N LEU A 167 -16.23 13.64 12.70
CA LEU A 167 -15.63 13.92 14.00
C LEU A 167 -14.55 15.02 13.95
N GLY A 168 -14.25 15.57 12.77
CA GLY A 168 -13.23 16.59 12.57
C GLY A 168 -11.80 16.04 12.47
N LEU A 169 -11.64 14.72 12.33
CA LEU A 169 -10.35 14.04 12.23
C LEU A 169 -9.99 13.87 10.75
N TYR A 170 -9.33 14.86 10.17
CA TYR A 170 -9.06 14.89 8.73
C TYR A 170 -7.69 14.30 8.36
N ARG A 171 -6.76 14.23 9.32
CA ARG A 171 -5.41 13.71 9.10
C ARG A 171 -5.11 12.54 10.04
N PHE A 172 -4.21 11.65 9.63
CA PHE A 172 -3.79 10.55 10.51
C PHE A 172 -3.12 11.03 11.79
N GLY A 173 -2.51 12.23 11.79
CA GLY A 173 -1.96 12.82 13.01
C GLY A 173 -3.04 13.12 14.05
N ASP A 174 -4.24 13.53 13.61
CA ASP A 174 -5.38 13.79 14.49
C ASP A 174 -5.90 12.47 15.10
N VAL A 175 -5.92 11.41 14.28
CA VAL A 175 -6.34 10.06 14.71
C VAL A 175 -5.33 9.45 15.68
N ALA A 176 -4.03 9.60 15.40
CA ALA A 176 -2.95 9.09 16.23
C ALA A 176 -2.83 9.80 17.60
N ALA A 177 -3.44 10.98 17.74
CA ALA A 177 -3.54 11.67 19.02
C ALA A 177 -4.62 11.06 19.96
N LEU A 178 -5.49 10.19 19.43
CA LEU A 178 -6.49 9.47 20.22
C LEU A 178 -5.89 8.24 20.90
N SER A 179 -6.46 7.85 22.04
CA SER A 179 -6.05 6.60 22.69
C SER A 179 -6.54 5.37 21.89
N GLU A 180 -5.80 4.26 21.95
CA GLU A 180 -6.23 3.00 21.34
C GLU A 180 -7.62 2.57 21.88
N ALA A 181 -7.90 2.83 23.16
CA ALA A 181 -9.20 2.55 23.77
C ALA A 181 -10.34 3.37 23.13
N ASP A 182 -10.11 4.66 22.84
CA ASP A 182 -11.09 5.54 22.17
C ASP A 182 -11.36 5.10 20.74
N LEU A 183 -10.32 4.62 20.04
CA LEU A 183 -10.43 4.10 18.69
C LEU A 183 -11.20 2.78 18.66
N ILE A 184 -10.86 1.84 19.56
CA ILE A 184 -11.56 0.54 19.65
C ILE A 184 -13.03 0.75 20.05
N ALA A 185 -13.32 1.64 21.00
CA ALA A 185 -14.69 1.90 21.44
C ALA A 185 -15.61 2.41 20.31
N ARG A 186 -15.05 3.07 19.29
CA ARG A 186 -15.81 3.65 18.16
C ARG A 186 -15.75 2.80 16.90
N PHE A 187 -14.61 2.18 16.61
CA PHE A 187 -14.31 1.52 15.33
C PHE A 187 -14.04 0.01 15.48
N GLY A 188 -14.13 -0.55 16.69
CA GLY A 188 -13.95 -1.98 16.94
C GLY A 188 -12.56 -2.47 16.51
N ALA A 189 -12.52 -3.57 15.76
CA ALA A 189 -11.27 -4.15 15.24
C ALA A 189 -10.48 -3.17 14.35
N PHE A 190 -11.18 -2.34 13.57
CA PHE A 190 -10.54 -1.32 12.73
C PHE A 190 -9.85 -0.24 13.56
N GLY A 191 -10.40 0.09 14.73
CA GLY A 191 -9.80 1.03 15.68
C GLY A 191 -8.44 0.56 16.20
N ARG A 192 -8.28 -0.76 16.37
CA ARG A 192 -6.99 -1.37 16.74
C ARG A 192 -5.97 -1.23 15.60
N ASP A 193 -6.39 -1.46 14.36
CA ASP A 193 -5.50 -1.36 13.19
C ASP A 193 -5.07 0.10 12.92
N LEU A 194 -5.95 1.07 13.16
CA LEU A 194 -5.62 2.51 13.09
C LEU A 194 -4.62 2.97 14.15
N SER A 195 -4.54 2.27 15.28
CA SER A 195 -3.64 2.63 16.40
C SER A 195 -2.21 2.11 16.23
N ARG A 196 -1.95 1.26 15.24
CA ARG A 196 -0.67 0.60 14.96
C ARG A 196 0.07 1.27 13.81
#